data_AF-A0A820BL58-F1
#
_entry.id   AF-A0A820BL58-F1
#
_cell.length_a   1.000
_cell.length_b   1.000
_cell.length_c   1.000
_cell.angle_alpha   90.00
_cell.angle_beta   90.00
_cell.angle_gamma   90.00
#
_symmetry.space_group_name_H-M   'P 1'
#
loop_
_entity.id
_entity.type
_entity.pdbx_description
1 polymer ?
#
loop_
_entity_poly.entity_id
_entity_poly.type
_entity_poly.pdbx_seq_one_letter_code
_entity_poly.pdbx_strand_id
1 'polypeptide(L)'
;MWVRFSGAAGTRLTSGPMEPFHCGTQGTGWYKGIYPTSIGATTSGSVCYSWPGNVCQWSNKISITNCNGYYVFALPAPPACFLRYCTV
;
A
#
# COMPACT_ATOMS: atom_id res chain seq x y z
N MET A 1 14.23 -1.17 1.54
CA MET A 1 14.38 -1.09 0.07
C MET A 1 13.26 -0.22 -0.47
N TRP A 2 13.53 0.58 -1.51
CA TRP A 2 12.52 1.41 -2.18
C TRP A 2 12.10 0.77 -3.49
N VAL A 3 10.81 0.74 -3.78
CA VAL A 3 10.24 0.15 -5.00
C VAL A 3 9.31 1.14 -5.70
N ARG A 4 9.18 1.00 -7.02
CA ARG A 4 8.22 1.74 -7.84
C ARG A 4 7.32 0.74 -8.54
N PHE A 5 6.01 0.99 -8.49
CA PHE A 5 5.02 0.25 -9.27
C PHE A 5 4.82 0.94 -10.63
N SER A 6 4.63 0.15 -11.69
CA SER A 6 4.38 0.67 -13.04
C SER A 6 3.70 -0.37 -13.94
N GLY A 7 3.13 0.10 -15.06
CA GLY A 7 2.46 -0.76 -16.03
C GLY A 7 1.09 -1.26 -15.55
N ALA A 8 0.69 -2.45 -16.01
CA ALA A 8 -0.61 -3.05 -15.69
C ALA A 8 -0.82 -3.37 -14.20
N ALA A 9 0.25 -3.36 -13.40
CA ALA A 9 0.17 -3.56 -11.96
C ALA A 9 -0.35 -2.32 -11.20
N GLY A 10 -0.55 -1.18 -11.87
CA GLY A 10 -0.88 0.09 -11.22
C GLY A 10 0.37 0.89 -10.85
N THR A 11 0.15 2.09 -10.33
CA THR A 11 1.23 3.07 -10.04
C THR A 11 1.29 3.47 -8.57
N ARG A 12 0.24 3.17 -7.80
CA ARG A 12 0.18 3.50 -6.37
C ARG A 12 -0.64 2.48 -5.60
N LEU A 13 -0.48 2.43 -4.28
CA LEU A 13 -1.37 1.66 -3.41
C LEU A 13 -2.77 2.29 -3.41
N THR A 14 -3.81 1.45 -3.33
CA THR A 14 -5.18 1.95 -3.10
C THR A 14 -5.24 2.81 -1.81
N SER A 15 -6.02 3.89 -1.83
CA SER A 15 -6.15 4.83 -0.70
C SER A 15 -7.35 4.55 0.21
N GLY A 16 -8.06 3.44 -0.02
CA GLY A 16 -9.27 3.11 0.73
C GLY A 16 -9.39 1.61 1.01
N PRO A 17 -10.26 1.22 1.97
CA PRO A 17 -10.51 -0.17 2.29
C PRO A 17 -10.92 -0.95 1.04
N MET A 18 -10.20 -2.03 0.76
CA MET A 18 -10.59 -3.01 -0.24
C MET A 18 -11.12 -4.25 0.45
N GLU A 19 -12.06 -4.94 -0.18
CA GLU A 19 -12.55 -6.21 0.35
C GLU A 19 -11.41 -7.26 0.38
N PRO A 20 -11.49 -8.24 1.29
CA PRO A 20 -10.61 -9.40 1.28
C PRO A 20 -10.73 -10.18 -0.05
N PHE A 21 -9.76 -11.06 -0.34
CA PHE A 21 -9.75 -11.89 -1.56
C PHE A 21 -9.56 -11.14 -2.88
N HIS A 22 -9.06 -9.91 -2.84
CA HIS A 22 -8.69 -9.14 -4.03
C HIS A 22 -7.18 -9.17 -4.28
N CYS A 23 -6.76 -8.76 -5.48
CA CYS A 23 -5.34 -8.60 -5.83
C CYS A 23 -4.53 -9.90 -5.65
N GLY A 24 -5.21 -11.04 -5.84
CA GLY A 24 -4.65 -12.39 -5.75
C GLY A 24 -4.30 -12.86 -4.34
N THR A 25 -4.73 -12.18 -3.28
CA THR A 25 -4.37 -12.47 -1.87
C THR A 25 -5.58 -12.68 -0.98
N GLN A 26 -5.44 -13.33 0.18
CA GLN A 26 -6.55 -13.45 1.14
C GLN A 26 -6.76 -12.14 1.91
N GLY A 27 -5.68 -11.55 2.44
CA GLY A 27 -5.72 -10.25 3.09
C GLY A 27 -5.24 -9.13 2.18
N THR A 28 -6.14 -8.23 1.80
CA THR A 28 -5.89 -7.15 0.84
C THR A 28 -5.32 -5.92 1.54
N GLY A 29 -4.07 -5.56 1.23
CA GLY A 29 -3.40 -4.40 1.80
C GLY A 29 -3.76 -3.10 1.08
N TRP A 30 -4.20 -2.10 1.84
CA TRP A 30 -4.54 -0.75 1.38
C TRP A 30 -3.85 0.33 2.21
N TYR A 31 -3.50 1.45 1.60
CA TYR A 31 -2.79 2.53 2.28
C TYR A 31 -3.74 3.41 3.07
N LYS A 32 -3.61 3.39 4.40
CA LYS A 32 -4.29 4.25 5.35
C LYS A 32 -3.37 5.44 5.69
N GLY A 33 -3.31 6.39 4.75
CA GLY A 33 -2.52 7.60 4.90
C GLY A 33 -2.71 8.56 3.73
N ILE A 34 -1.94 9.64 3.74
CA ILE A 34 -2.00 10.68 2.71
C ILE A 34 -0.75 10.57 1.84
N TYR A 35 -0.95 10.65 0.52
CA TYR A 35 0.13 10.70 -0.45
C TYR A 35 0.83 12.07 -0.43
N PRO A 36 2.17 12.12 -0.57
CA PRO A 36 2.87 13.39 -0.65
C PRO A 36 2.48 14.14 -1.93
N THR A 37 2.12 15.42 -1.79
CA THR A 37 1.76 16.30 -2.91
C THR A 37 2.96 17.05 -3.46
N SER A 38 3.89 17.49 -2.61
CA SER A 38 5.11 18.17 -3.01
C SER A 38 6.16 17.20 -3.55
N ILE A 39 6.84 17.57 -4.63
CA ILE A 39 7.96 16.82 -5.20
C ILE A 39 9.08 16.71 -4.16
N GLY A 40 9.66 15.52 -3.99
CA GLY A 40 10.69 15.21 -3.00
C GLY A 40 10.18 14.99 -1.58
N ALA A 41 8.92 15.34 -1.29
CA ALA A 41 8.35 15.12 0.03
C ALA A 41 8.12 13.63 0.28
N THR A 42 8.43 13.21 1.50
CA THR A 42 8.20 11.85 1.99
C THR A 42 7.16 11.88 3.10
N THR A 43 6.08 11.10 2.95
CA THR A 43 5.11 10.87 4.02
C THR A 43 5.21 9.45 4.52
N SER A 44 4.92 9.25 5.80
CA SER A 44 4.79 7.91 6.39
C SER A 44 3.36 7.67 6.78
N GLY A 45 2.90 6.45 6.57
CA GLY A 45 1.55 6.02 6.91
C GLY A 45 1.54 4.53 7.20
N SER A 46 0.34 3.98 7.36
CA SER A 46 0.19 2.54 7.59
C SER A 46 -0.53 1.90 6.43
N VAL A 47 -0.11 0.71 6.03
CA VAL A 47 -0.94 -0.17 5.22
C VAL A 47 -1.78 -1.00 6.18
N CYS A 48 -3.10 -0.97 5.98
CA CYS A 48 -4.05 -1.83 6.64
C CYS A 48 -4.34 -3.03 5.74
N TYR A 49 -4.50 -4.22 6.31
CA TYR A 49 -4.90 -5.41 5.58
C TYR A 49 -6.33 -5.79 5.96
N SER A 50 -7.22 -5.76 4.97
CA SER A 50 -8.60 -6.19 5.13
C SER A 50 -8.69 -7.70 5.22
N TRP A 51 -9.50 -8.19 6.15
CA TRP A 51 -9.80 -9.60 6.39
C TRP A 51 -11.31 -9.76 6.63
N PRO A 52 -11.90 -10.96 6.43
CA PRO A 52 -13.31 -11.17 6.75
C PRO A 52 -13.67 -10.69 8.17
N GLY A 53 -14.62 -9.75 8.24
CA GLY A 53 -15.09 -9.14 9.49
C GLY A 53 -14.25 -7.98 10.04
N ASN A 54 -13.08 -7.67 9.45
CA ASN A 54 -12.27 -6.52 9.88
C ASN A 54 -11.49 -5.90 8.72
N VAL A 55 -11.79 -4.63 8.42
CA VAL A 55 -11.16 -3.84 7.35
C VAL A 55 -9.68 -3.48 7.61
N CYS A 56 -9.18 -3.70 8.82
CA CYS A 56 -7.78 -3.52 9.19
C CYS A 56 -7.37 -4.49 10.30
N GLN A 57 -7.32 -5.78 9.96
CA GLN A 57 -6.94 -6.85 10.90
C GLN A 57 -5.44 -6.83 11.21
N TRP A 58 -4.62 -6.55 10.21
CA TRP A 58 -3.18 -6.34 10.36
C TRP A 58 -2.79 -4.98 9.82
N SER A 59 -1.63 -4.49 10.25
CA SER A 59 -1.03 -3.30 9.65
C SER A 59 0.48 -3.29 9.76
N ASN A 60 1.12 -2.52 8.89
CA ASN A 60 2.52 -2.14 9.03
C ASN A 60 2.75 -0.73 8.51
N LYS A 61 3.80 -0.08 9.01
CA LYS A 61 4.18 1.26 8.56
C LYS A 61 4.94 1.18 7.24
N ILE A 62 4.72 2.18 6.40
CA ILE A 62 5.42 2.38 5.13
C ILE A 62 5.79 3.85 4.97
N SER A 63 6.71 4.14 4.05
CA SER A 63 7.00 5.51 3.60
C SER A 63 6.82 5.63 2.10
N ILE A 64 6.35 6.80 1.65
CA ILE A 64 6.08 7.11 0.26
C ILE A 64 6.75 8.43 -0.07
N THR A 65 7.45 8.50 -1.19
CA THR A 65 8.07 9.74 -1.70
C THR A 65 7.51 10.07 -3.08
N ASN A 66 7.19 11.34 -3.32
CA ASN A 66 6.77 11.84 -4.64
C ASN A 66 8.02 12.22 -5.47
N CYS A 67 8.25 11.54 -6.59
CA CYS A 67 9.42 11.74 -7.44
C CYS A 67 9.10 12.45 -8.77
N ASN A 68 8.07 13.30 -8.78
CA ASN A 68 7.61 14.06 -9.95
C ASN A 68 7.02 13.16 -11.06
N GLY A 69 5.74 12.84 -10.94
CA GLY A 69 5.00 12.01 -11.90
C GLY A 69 4.97 10.52 -11.56
N TYR A 70 5.64 10.10 -10.49
CA TYR A 70 5.52 8.75 -9.92
C TYR A 70 5.84 8.76 -8.43
N TYR A 71 5.46 7.67 -7.75
CA TYR A 71 5.76 7.45 -6.34
C TYR A 71 6.75 6.30 -6.17
N VAL A 72 7.61 6.42 -5.16
CA VAL A 72 8.43 5.33 -4.66
C VAL A 72 8.03 4.99 -3.23
N PHE A 73 8.09 3.71 -2.90
CA PHE A 73 7.55 3.16 -1.66
C PHE A 73 8.63 2.38 -0.91
N ALA A 74 8.80 2.68 0.37
CA ALA A 74 9.56 1.85 1.30
C ALA A 74 8.57 0.88 1.95
N LEU A 75 8.55 -0.36 1.44
CA LEU A 75 7.62 -1.40 1.88
C LEU A 75 8.39 -2.49 2.65
N PRO A 76 8.09 -2.73 3.92
CA PRO A 76 8.56 -3.92 4.62
C PRO A 76 7.77 -5.15 4.15
N ALA A 77 8.23 -6.34 4.53
CA ALA A 77 7.45 -7.55 4.33
C ALA A 77 6.10 -7.45 5.08
N PRO A 78 4.98 -7.90 4.49
CA PRO A 78 3.71 -8.00 5.19
C PRO A 78 3.82 -8.87 6.46
N PRO A 79 3.04 -8.58 7.53
CA PRO A 79 3.14 -9.31 8.80
C PRO A 79 2.80 -10.81 8.74
N ALA A 80 2.14 -11.28 7.68
CA ALA A 80 1.75 -12.67 7.49
C ALA A 80 1.79 -13.08 6.00
N CYS A 81 1.94 -14.38 5.74
CA CYS A 81 2.19 -14.94 4.41
C CYS A 81 1.06 -14.74 3.39
N PHE A 82 -0.18 -14.60 3.87
CA PHE A 82 -1.40 -14.47 3.07
C PHE A 82 -1.85 -13.01 2.87
N LEU A 83 -0.94 -12.07 3.13
CA LEU A 83 -1.15 -10.64 2.98
C LEU A 83 -0.34 -10.11 1.80
N ARG A 84 -0.94 -9.24 0.97
CA ARG A 84 -0.22 -8.56 -0.11
C ARG A 84 -0.66 -7.10 -0.22
N TYR A 85 0.24 -6.24 -0.68
CA TYR A 85 -0.05 -4.86 -1.03
C TYR A 85 -0.87 -4.81 -2.33
N CYS A 86 -1.99 -4.10 -2.35
CA CYS A 86 -2.77 -3.90 -3.57
C CYS A 86 -2.51 -2.53 -4.19
N THR A 87 -2.23 -2.53 -5.49
CA THR A 87 -1.90 -1.35 -6.30
C THR A 87 -2.96 -1.10 -7.36
N VAL A 88 -3.14 0.18 -7.70
CA VAL A 88 -4.07 0.73 -8.70
C VAL A 88 -3.39 1.80 -9.56
#